data_AF-A0A7G6WKG4-F1
#
_entry.id   AF-A0A7G6WKG4-F1
#
_cell.length_a   1.000
_cell.length_b   1.000
_cell.length_c   1.000
_cell.angle_alpha   90.00
_cell.angle_beta   90.00
_cell.angle_gamma   90.00
#
_symmetry.space_group_name_H-M   'P 1'
#
loop_
_entity.id
_entity.type
_entity.pdbx_description
1 polymer ?
#
loop_
_entity_poly.entity_id
_entity_poly.type
_entity_poly.pdbx_seq_one_letter_code
_entity_poly.pdbx_strand_id
1 'polypeptide(L)'
;MASASAISRPTSATGIGRRVLAGVAGGIAGGIVFGMLMAVMGMLPVIASMVGSTSAVIGFGVHLMISVMIGLGLTVLFGNRFLTGYGRGALVGLGYGAIWWVLGPLMIMPAMMGMPLFAIDLTALMSLMGHMIYGVILGVVAVRVLKSRA
;
A
#
# COMPACT_ATOMS: atom_id res chain seq x y z
N MET A 1 41.60 -37.77 1.90
CA MET A 1 40.68 -37.26 0.86
C MET A 1 39.57 -36.49 1.55
N ALA A 2 39.65 -35.16 1.54
CA ALA A 2 38.67 -34.27 2.17
C ALA A 2 37.60 -33.89 1.15
N SER A 3 36.35 -34.30 1.37
CA SER A 3 35.19 -33.80 0.64
C SER A 3 34.59 -32.63 1.39
N ALA A 4 34.96 -31.41 0.99
CA ALA A 4 34.28 -30.19 1.42
C ALA A 4 32.93 -30.10 0.69
N SER A 5 31.83 -30.41 1.38
CA SER A 5 30.48 -30.10 0.90
C SER A 5 30.20 -28.62 1.13
N ALA A 6 29.98 -27.90 0.04
CA ALA A 6 29.77 -26.46 -0.01
C ALA A 6 28.55 -26.02 0.83
N ILE A 7 28.78 -25.16 1.83
CA ILE A 7 27.73 -24.34 2.43
C ILE A 7 27.70 -23.03 1.65
N SER A 8 26.85 -22.96 0.62
CA SER A 8 26.53 -21.69 -0.04
C SER A 8 25.03 -21.44 0.03
N ARG A 9 24.59 -20.72 1.06
CA ARG A 9 23.27 -20.08 1.10
C ARG A 9 23.35 -18.63 1.57
N PRO A 10 23.41 -17.68 0.63
CA PRO A 10 22.87 -16.35 0.84
C PRO A 10 21.72 -16.11 -0.14
N THR A 11 20.60 -16.81 0.01
CA THR A 11 19.38 -16.62 -0.81
C THR A 11 18.33 -15.69 -0.16
N SER A 12 18.53 -15.26 1.10
CA SER A 12 17.51 -14.53 1.86
C SER A 12 17.56 -13.00 1.65
N ALA A 13 18.76 -12.42 1.54
CA ALA A 13 18.93 -10.96 1.47
C ALA A 13 18.47 -10.36 0.12
N THR A 14 18.68 -11.07 -0.98
CA THR A 14 18.19 -10.67 -2.31
C THR A 14 16.66 -10.76 -2.41
N GLY A 15 16.06 -11.73 -1.72
CA GLY A 15 14.61 -11.88 -1.64
C GLY A 15 13.91 -10.74 -0.89
N ILE A 16 14.44 -10.35 0.28
CA ILE A 16 13.85 -9.26 1.09
C ILE A 16 14.00 -7.90 0.40
N GLY A 17 15.17 -7.58 -0.18
CA GLY A 17 15.40 -6.31 -0.88
C GLY A 17 14.43 -6.12 -2.05
N ARG A 18 14.13 -7.20 -2.78
CA ARG A 18 13.16 -7.15 -3.88
C ARG A 18 11.72 -6.93 -3.41
N ARG A 19 11.33 -7.53 -2.29
CA ARG A 19 10.01 -7.30 -1.68
C ARG A 19 9.86 -5.87 -1.19
N VAL A 20 10.91 -5.32 -0.59
CA VAL A 20 10.95 -3.90 -0.20
C VAL A 20 10.76 -3.01 -1.43
N LEU A 21 11.54 -3.24 -2.50
CA LEU A 21 11.41 -2.48 -3.74
C LEU A 21 9.99 -2.61 -4.33
N ALA A 22 9.40 -3.80 -4.32
CA ALA A 22 8.04 -4.02 -4.80
C ALA A 22 7.00 -3.24 -3.99
N GLY A 23 7.18 -3.15 -2.67
CA GLY A 23 6.29 -2.42 -1.77
C GLY A 23 6.41 -0.92 -1.93
N VAL A 24 7.63 -0.40 -2.03
CA VAL A 24 7.90 1.02 -2.30
C VAL A 24 7.34 1.42 -3.67
N ALA A 25 7.69 0.69 -4.74
CA ALA A 25 7.24 1.02 -6.08
C ALA A 25 5.71 0.94 -6.22
N GLY A 26 5.10 -0.13 -5.70
CA GLY A 26 3.65 -0.29 -5.74
C GLY A 26 2.91 0.70 -4.85
N GLY A 27 3.44 0.99 -3.66
CA GLY A 27 2.89 1.99 -2.74
C GLY A 27 2.95 3.41 -3.31
N ILE A 28 4.06 3.80 -3.93
CA ILE A 28 4.17 5.08 -4.63
C ILE A 28 3.21 5.13 -5.82
N ALA A 29 3.20 4.12 -6.69
CA ALA A 29 2.35 4.13 -7.87
C ALA A 29 0.86 4.20 -7.51
N GLY A 30 0.41 3.37 -6.56
CA GLY A 30 -0.96 3.40 -6.06
C GLY A 30 -1.28 4.70 -5.34
N GLY A 31 -0.37 5.18 -4.49
CA GLY A 31 -0.54 6.40 -3.70
C GLY A 31 -0.58 7.67 -4.55
N ILE A 32 0.13 7.72 -5.68
CA ILE A 32 0.00 8.83 -6.64
C ILE A 32 -1.41 8.83 -7.24
N VAL A 33 -1.90 7.68 -7.72
CA VAL A 33 -3.23 7.60 -8.34
C VAL A 33 -4.33 7.92 -7.34
N PHE A 34 -4.24 7.36 -6.13
CA PHE A 34 -5.21 7.66 -5.07
C PHE A 34 -5.09 9.12 -4.59
N GLY A 35 -3.87 9.63 -4.43
CA GLY A 35 -3.63 11.04 -4.11
C GLY A 35 -4.21 12.00 -5.14
N MET A 36 -4.17 11.68 -6.44
CA MET A 36 -4.84 12.46 -7.49
C MET A 36 -6.36 12.47 -7.32
N LEU A 37 -6.98 11.32 -7.01
CA LEU A 37 -8.42 11.25 -6.71
C LEU A 37 -8.77 12.12 -5.51
N MET A 38 -7.98 12.06 -4.43
CA MET A 38 -8.18 12.90 -3.26
C MET A 38 -7.98 14.39 -3.56
N ALA A 39 -7.06 14.75 -4.45
CA ALA A 39 -6.85 16.12 -4.88
C ALA A 39 -8.08 16.68 -5.60
N VAL A 40 -8.64 15.91 -6.54
CA VAL A 40 -9.86 16.27 -7.27
C VAL A 40 -11.06 16.41 -6.33
N MET A 41 -11.13 15.56 -5.30
CA MET A 41 -12.19 15.59 -4.30
C MET A 41 -11.97 16.60 -3.17
N GLY A 42 -10.83 17.31 -3.13
CA GLY A 42 -10.52 18.26 -2.05
C GLY A 42 -10.22 17.60 -0.68
N MET A 43 -9.86 16.32 -0.65
CA MET A 43 -9.69 15.54 0.59
C MET A 43 -8.25 15.59 1.16
N LEU A 44 -7.27 16.11 0.43
CA LEU A 44 -5.88 16.17 0.90
C LEU A 44 -5.68 16.98 2.21
N PRO A 45 -6.36 18.12 2.44
CA PRO A 45 -6.26 18.84 3.72
C PRO A 45 -6.74 18.02 4.92
N VAL A 46 -7.67 17.08 4.73
CA VAL A 46 -8.12 16.16 5.81
C VAL A 46 -6.98 15.24 6.23
N ILE A 47 -6.17 14.76 5.29
CA ILE A 47 -4.98 13.97 5.62
C ILE A 47 -3.90 14.84 6.26
N ALA A 48 -3.74 16.09 5.79
CA ALA A 48 -2.77 17.04 6.34
C ALA A 48 -3.05 17.37 7.81
N SER A 49 -4.33 17.38 8.22
CA SER A 49 -4.72 17.72 9.59
C SER A 49 -4.23 16.68 10.61
N MET A 50 -3.98 15.44 10.18
CA MET A 50 -3.38 14.39 11.02
C MET A 50 -1.99 14.76 11.56
N VAL A 51 -1.31 15.69 10.88
CA VAL A 51 0.01 16.22 11.29
C VAL A 51 -0.06 17.72 11.64
N GLY A 52 -1.26 18.24 11.92
CA GLY A 52 -1.48 19.64 12.30
C GLY A 52 -1.33 20.64 11.16
N SER A 53 -1.45 20.21 9.91
CA SER A 53 -1.35 21.08 8.73
C SER A 53 -2.67 21.20 7.97
N THR A 54 -2.85 22.28 7.22
CA THR A 54 -3.96 22.47 6.27
C THR A 54 -3.51 22.43 4.81
N SER A 55 -2.21 22.27 4.55
CA SER A 55 -1.66 22.29 3.19
C SER A 55 -1.96 20.99 2.45
N ALA A 56 -2.59 21.10 1.27
CA ALA A 56 -2.84 19.95 0.40
C ALA A 56 -1.54 19.23 -0.02
N VAL A 57 -0.43 19.97 -0.19
CA VAL A 57 0.89 19.39 -0.52
C VAL A 57 1.43 18.54 0.63
N ILE A 58 1.27 19.01 1.87
CA ILE A 58 1.65 18.24 3.07
C ILE A 58 0.76 17.00 3.19
N GLY A 59 -0.56 17.15 2.99
CA GLY A 59 -1.50 16.02 2.97
C GLY A 59 -1.16 14.95 1.93
N PHE A 60 -0.76 15.38 0.72
CA PHE A 60 -0.28 14.48 -0.32
C PHE A 60 1.02 13.75 0.10
N GLY A 61 1.98 14.47 0.69
CA GLY A 61 3.21 13.87 1.21
C GLY A 61 2.96 12.82 2.30
N VAL A 62 2.08 13.13 3.26
CA VAL A 62 1.66 12.19 4.31
C VAL A 62 0.94 10.97 3.71
N HIS A 63 0.05 11.19 2.74
CA HIS A 63 -0.62 10.09 2.04
C HIS A 63 0.37 9.16 1.33
N LEU A 64 1.37 9.72 0.64
CA LEU A 64 2.41 8.96 -0.03
C LEU A 64 3.27 8.15 0.94
N MET A 65 3.63 8.75 2.08
CA MET A 65 4.33 8.05 3.17
C MET A 65 3.52 6.85 3.67
N ILE A 66 2.25 7.05 4.01
CA ILE A 66 1.34 5.99 4.46
C ILE A 66 1.21 4.90 3.39
N SER A 67 1.04 5.30 2.12
CA SER A 67 0.93 4.39 0.98
C SER A 67 2.17 3.49 0.85
N VAL A 68 3.37 4.03 1.04
CA VAL A 68 4.60 3.22 1.05
C VAL A 68 4.60 2.23 2.22
N MET A 69 4.23 2.67 3.43
CA MET A 69 4.20 1.78 4.61
C MET A 69 3.20 0.62 4.42
N ILE A 70 2.03 0.93 3.88
CA ILE A 70 1.00 -0.07 3.54
C ILE A 70 1.54 -1.02 2.46
N GLY A 71 2.15 -0.50 1.40
CA GLY A 71 2.73 -1.30 0.32
C GLY A 71 3.80 -2.27 0.83
N LEU A 72 4.70 -1.80 1.71
CA LEU A 72 5.69 -2.62 2.39
C LEU A 72 5.04 -3.73 3.22
N GLY A 73 3.97 -3.42 3.95
CA GLY A 73 3.20 -4.40 4.73
C GLY A 73 2.76 -5.58 3.85
N LEU A 74 2.20 -5.31 2.67
CA LEU A 74 1.80 -6.38 1.75
C LEU A 74 2.99 -7.18 1.23
N THR A 75 4.00 -6.50 0.68
CA THR A 75 5.02 -7.18 -0.13
C THR A 75 6.08 -7.88 0.71
N VAL A 76 6.46 -7.31 1.86
CA VAL A 76 7.47 -7.90 2.76
C VAL A 76 6.94 -9.18 3.38
N LEU A 77 5.71 -9.13 3.92
CA LEU A 77 5.08 -10.24 4.62
C LEU A 77 4.57 -11.30 3.64
N PHE A 78 3.95 -10.90 2.53
CA PHE A 78 3.17 -11.81 1.70
C PHE A 78 3.60 -11.92 0.23
N GLY A 79 4.62 -11.15 -0.19
CA GLY A 79 5.01 -11.05 -1.60
C GLY A 79 5.31 -12.40 -2.27
N ASN A 80 5.98 -13.32 -1.59
CA ASN A 80 6.32 -14.63 -2.17
C ASN A 80 5.14 -15.62 -2.19
N ARG A 81 4.11 -15.42 -1.36
CA ARG A 81 3.01 -16.37 -1.19
C ARG A 81 1.78 -16.00 -2.00
N PHE A 82 1.46 -14.71 -2.06
CA PHE A 82 0.20 -14.24 -2.64
C PHE A 82 0.38 -13.50 -3.97
N LEU A 83 1.54 -12.91 -4.24
CA LEU A 83 1.78 -12.10 -5.45
C LEU A 83 2.47 -12.90 -6.56
N THR A 84 1.88 -14.04 -6.95
CA THR A 84 2.49 -14.99 -7.91
C THR A 84 2.15 -14.71 -9.38
N GLY A 85 1.21 -13.82 -9.66
CA GLY A 85 0.79 -13.45 -11.02
C GLY A 85 -0.13 -12.25 -11.03
N TYR A 86 -0.33 -11.61 -12.18
CA TYR A 86 -1.03 -10.32 -12.26
C TYR A 86 -2.48 -10.39 -11.80
N GLY A 87 -3.26 -11.37 -12.26
CA GLY A 87 -4.66 -11.53 -11.83
C GLY A 87 -4.79 -11.80 -10.32
N ARG A 88 -3.95 -12.69 -9.78
CA ARG A 88 -3.91 -12.95 -8.33
C ARG A 88 -3.44 -11.72 -7.55
N GLY A 89 -2.44 -10.99 -8.05
CA GLY A 89 -1.94 -9.76 -7.46
C GLY A 89 -3.01 -8.67 -7.40
N ALA A 90 -3.81 -8.53 -8.46
CA ALA A 90 -4.94 -7.60 -8.47
C ALA A 90 -6.02 -7.99 -7.45
N LEU A 91 -6.40 -9.28 -7.36
CA LEU A 91 -7.40 -9.76 -6.39
C LEU A 91 -6.91 -9.61 -4.93
N VAL A 92 -5.65 -9.97 -4.66
CA VAL A 92 -5.03 -9.77 -3.35
C VAL A 92 -4.96 -8.27 -3.04
N GLY A 93 -4.60 -7.45 -4.03
CA GLY A 93 -4.60 -6.00 -3.95
C GLY A 93 -5.96 -5.42 -3.58
N LEU A 94 -7.04 -5.85 -4.24
CA LEU A 94 -8.42 -5.44 -3.93
C LEU A 94 -8.78 -5.76 -2.48
N GLY A 95 -8.57 -7.01 -2.06
CA GLY A 95 -8.85 -7.42 -0.68
C GLY A 95 -8.02 -6.64 0.34
N TYR A 96 -6.75 -6.39 0.04
CA TYR A 96 -5.86 -5.61 0.89
C TYR A 96 -6.27 -4.14 0.97
N GLY A 97 -6.70 -3.55 -0.15
CA GLY A 97 -7.30 -2.22 -0.19
C GLY A 97 -8.55 -2.13 0.67
N ALA A 98 -9.44 -3.14 0.61
CA ALA A 98 -10.66 -3.18 1.40
C ALA A 98 -10.38 -3.25 2.90
N ILE A 99 -9.37 -4.03 3.30
CA ILE A 99 -8.89 -4.06 4.69
C ILE A 99 -8.43 -2.67 5.11
N TRP A 100 -7.61 -2.00 4.31
CA TRP A 100 -7.12 -0.66 4.65
C TRP A 100 -8.17 0.43 4.58
N TRP A 101 -9.23 0.25 3.78
CA TRP A 101 -10.39 1.12 3.84
C TRP A 101 -11.13 1.00 5.18
N VAL A 102 -11.30 -0.21 5.71
CA VAL A 102 -11.87 -0.36 7.05
C VAL A 102 -10.94 0.24 8.10
N LEU A 103 -9.64 -0.06 8.03
CA LEU A 103 -8.67 0.38 9.03
C LEU A 103 -8.39 1.89 9.00
N GLY A 104 -8.27 2.50 7.83
CA GLY A 104 -7.88 3.90 7.68
C GLY A 104 -9.04 4.86 7.94
N PRO A 105 -9.91 5.10 6.94
CA PRO A 105 -10.97 6.10 7.01
C PRO A 105 -12.15 5.75 7.92
N LEU A 106 -12.41 4.47 8.23
CA LEU A 106 -13.53 4.11 9.13
C LEU A 106 -13.12 3.96 10.61
N MET A 107 -11.83 3.82 10.88
CA MET A 107 -11.32 3.42 12.19
C MET A 107 -10.22 4.36 12.70
N ILE A 108 -9.03 4.32 12.10
CA ILE A 108 -7.85 5.07 12.58
C ILE A 108 -8.08 6.58 12.48
N MET A 109 -8.50 7.08 11.32
CA MET A 109 -8.70 8.52 11.13
C MET A 109 -9.82 9.07 12.04
N PRO A 110 -11.01 8.46 12.11
CA PRO A 110 -12.05 8.91 13.03
C PRO A 110 -11.62 8.85 14.50
N ALA A 111 -10.93 7.79 14.92
CA ALA A 111 -10.43 7.68 16.30
C ALA A 111 -9.43 8.79 16.64
N MET A 112 -8.52 9.13 15.71
CA MET A 112 -7.56 10.23 15.91
C MET A 112 -8.22 11.61 15.96
N MET A 113 -9.35 11.79 15.28
CA MET A 113 -10.06 13.08 15.16
C MET A 113 -11.26 13.22 16.11
N GLY A 114 -11.55 12.21 16.95
CA GLY A 114 -12.72 12.23 17.83
C GLY A 114 -14.07 12.12 17.09
N MET A 115 -14.06 11.55 15.88
CA MET A 115 -15.25 11.36 15.05
C MET A 115 -15.88 9.98 15.29
N PRO A 116 -17.17 9.77 14.96
CA PRO A 116 -17.81 8.46 15.04
C PRO A 116 -17.08 7.40 14.18
N LEU A 117 -16.79 6.24 14.77
CA LEU A 117 -16.20 5.11 14.06
C LEU A 117 -17.24 4.43 13.15
N PHE A 118 -16.79 3.86 12.03
CA PHE A 118 -17.61 3.09 11.10
C PHE A 118 -18.81 3.83 10.49
N ALA A 119 -18.77 5.16 10.43
CA ALA A 119 -19.76 5.92 9.69
C ALA A 119 -19.64 5.60 8.19
N ILE A 120 -20.70 5.05 7.60
CA ILE A 120 -20.77 4.75 6.16
C ILE A 120 -21.63 5.82 5.48
N ASP A 121 -20.97 6.82 4.92
CA ASP A 121 -21.56 7.88 4.12
C ASP A 121 -21.02 7.86 2.68
N LEU A 122 -21.41 8.84 1.86
CA LEU A 122 -20.93 8.94 0.48
C LEU A 122 -19.40 9.13 0.42
N THR A 123 -18.82 9.86 1.38
CA THR A 123 -17.37 10.07 1.50
C THR A 123 -16.66 8.75 1.77
N ALA A 124 -17.20 7.92 2.66
CA ALA A 124 -16.68 6.59 2.96
C ALA A 124 -16.73 5.68 1.72
N LEU A 125 -17.82 5.71 0.94
CA LEU A 125 -17.93 4.93 -0.30
C LEU A 125 -16.97 5.40 -1.38
N MET A 126 -16.75 6.70 -1.53
CA MET A 126 -15.75 7.23 -2.47
C MET A 126 -14.32 6.88 -2.02
N SER A 127 -14.09 6.89 -0.70
CA SER A 127 -12.83 6.42 -0.12
C SER A 127 -12.60 4.93 -0.39
N LEU A 128 -13.65 4.09 -0.36
CA LEU A 128 -13.56 2.66 -0.72
C LEU A 128 -13.04 2.51 -2.15
N MET A 129 -13.60 3.25 -3.11
CA MET A 129 -13.14 3.24 -4.49
C MET A 129 -11.65 3.59 -4.60
N GLY A 130 -11.21 4.64 -3.90
CA GLY A 130 -9.79 5.03 -3.88
C GLY A 130 -8.87 3.93 -3.33
N HIS A 131 -9.29 3.26 -2.25
CA HIS A 131 -8.55 2.13 -1.67
C HIS A 131 -8.54 0.90 -2.59
N MET A 132 -9.62 0.63 -3.32
CA MET A 132 -9.65 -0.47 -4.30
C MET A 132 -8.65 -0.20 -5.43
N ILE A 133 -8.66 1.02 -5.98
CA ILE A 133 -7.76 1.44 -7.06
C ILE A 133 -6.30 1.36 -6.58
N TYR A 134 -6.01 1.91 -5.40
CA TYR A 134 -4.70 1.81 -4.75
C TYR A 134 -4.26 0.35 -4.64
N GLY A 135 -5.11 -0.52 -4.10
CA GLY A 135 -4.81 -1.92 -3.87
C GLY A 135 -4.49 -2.68 -5.16
N VAL A 136 -5.28 -2.49 -6.21
CA VAL A 136 -5.04 -3.10 -7.54
C VAL A 136 -3.69 -2.66 -8.09
N ILE A 137 -3.39 -1.36 -8.09
CA ILE A 137 -2.14 -0.82 -8.63
C ILE A 137 -0.94 -1.34 -7.84
N LEU A 138 -1.02 -1.29 -6.51
CA LEU A 138 -0.01 -1.86 -5.62
C LEU A 138 0.27 -3.33 -5.98
N GLY A 139 -0.77 -4.15 -6.07
CA GLY A 139 -0.65 -5.58 -6.38
C GLY A 139 -0.02 -5.84 -7.75
N VAL A 140 -0.46 -5.14 -8.79
CA VAL A 140 0.04 -5.30 -10.18
C VAL A 140 1.50 -4.84 -10.29
N VAL A 141 1.84 -3.68 -9.75
CA VAL A 141 3.20 -3.15 -9.77
C VAL A 141 4.14 -4.03 -8.94
N ALA A 142 3.70 -4.48 -7.77
CA ALA A 142 4.49 -5.39 -6.95
C ALA A 142 4.78 -6.71 -7.68
N VAL A 143 3.79 -7.31 -8.36
CA VAL A 143 4.01 -8.50 -9.21
C VAL A 143 5.03 -8.20 -10.31
N ARG A 144 4.92 -7.05 -10.99
CA ARG A 144 5.87 -6.67 -12.06
C ARG A 144 7.31 -6.58 -11.54
N VAL A 145 7.52 -6.01 -10.35
CA VAL A 145 8.84 -5.90 -9.69
C VAL A 145 9.36 -7.27 -9.26
N LEU A 146 8.51 -8.08 -8.65
CA LEU A 146 8.86 -9.43 -8.20
C LEU A 146 9.18 -10.38 -9.36
N LYS A 147 8.63 -10.14 -10.56
CA LYS A 147 8.89 -10.95 -11.77
C LYS A 147 10.05 -10.45 -12.65
N SER A 148 10.52 -9.20 -12.50
CA SER A 148 11.44 -8.54 -13.45
C SER A 148 12.81 -9.19 -13.76
N ARG A 149 13.16 -10.33 -13.14
CA ARG A 149 14.46 -11.04 -13.18
C ARG A 149 14.27 -12.40 -12.49
N ALA A 150 13.33 -13.18 -13.00
CA ALA A 150 13.23 -14.62 -12.80
C ALA A 150 13.48 -15.26 -14.17
#